data_AF-A0A673L5W7-F1
#
_entry.id   AF-A0A673L5W7-F1
#
_cell.length_a   1.000
_cell.length_b   1.000
_cell.length_c   1.000
_cell.angle_alpha   90.00
_cell.angle_beta   90.00
_cell.angle_gamma   90.00
#
_symmetry.space_group_name_H-M   'P 1'
#
loop_
_entity.id
_entity.type
_entity.pdbx_description
1 polymer ?
#
loop_
_entity_poly.entity_id
_entity_poly.type
_entity_poly.pdbx_seq_one_letter_code
_entity_poly.pdbx_strand_id
1 'polypeptide(L)'
;MLSVLRLRRLVRQVPLQTSFIFLFLLCILSVFLSSYFLYAVKQKLEPSLAAGRSADDLYVTPSRPLPFLSGVGGTLSSDGSRTDPVVLVFVESPYSQLGQEIVAILESARFRYRTEISPGKGDMPTLTDGQRGRFVLIVYENILKYVNMDAWNRELLDRYCIEFGVGMIGFFKANEKSLLSAQLKGFPLFLHSNLGLKDCTVNPKSPLLHVTRVFSGPLPGDNWTVFQSNHSTYEPVLLAKTRSAESTGLMHTSVVQDLGLHDGIQRVLFGHNLSFWLHKLVFVDALSFLTAKRLSLSLERFILVDIDDIFVGKEGTRMKVADVKALVETQNELRRSIPDFTFNLGFSGKFFHDHSIPTHLGYAVAPHHSGVYPVHIQLYEAWKRVWDIRVTSTEEYPHLKPARFRRGFIHRGIRVSVCVTKAVLSRWGIFVAIANNTLYGSKLSIFLLCQKSLGY
;
A
#
# COMPACT_ATOMS: atom_id res chain seq x y z
N MET A 1 4.98 -59.30 28.66
CA MET A 1 4.48 -58.18 29.51
C MET A 1 5.51 -57.59 30.49
N LEU A 2 6.74 -58.09 30.63
CA LEU A 2 7.76 -57.49 31.51
C LEU A 2 8.68 -56.43 30.85
N SER A 3 8.69 -56.31 29.52
CA SER A 3 9.54 -55.35 28.80
C SER A 3 8.95 -53.93 28.74
N VAL A 4 7.61 -53.79 28.78
CA VAL A 4 6.91 -52.49 28.72
C VAL A 4 6.96 -51.74 30.07
N LEU A 5 7.12 -52.47 31.18
CA LEU A 5 7.19 -51.90 32.53
C LEU A 5 8.57 -51.34 32.89
N ARG A 6 9.66 -51.76 32.21
CA ARG A 6 11.00 -51.20 32.43
C ARG A 6 11.21 -49.86 31.72
N LEU A 7 10.60 -49.65 30.55
CA LEU A 7 10.71 -48.38 29.83
C LEU A 7 9.93 -47.24 30.53
N ARG A 8 8.82 -47.57 31.18
CA ARG A 8 8.04 -46.60 31.97
C ARG A 8 8.73 -46.14 33.26
N ARG A 9 9.76 -46.84 33.76
CA ARG A 9 10.49 -46.43 34.98
C ARG A 9 11.71 -45.54 34.70
N LEU A 10 12.24 -45.51 33.48
CA LEU A 10 13.37 -44.63 33.14
C LEU A 10 12.94 -43.19 32.78
N VAL A 11 11.67 -43.00 32.42
CA VAL A 11 11.11 -41.70 32.01
C VAL A 11 10.65 -40.86 33.21
N ARG A 12 10.76 -41.38 34.43
CA ARG A 12 10.36 -40.67 35.65
C ARG A 12 11.60 -40.03 36.28
N GLN A 13 11.66 -38.70 36.17
CA GLN A 13 12.65 -37.75 36.73
C GLN A 13 13.89 -37.44 35.88
N VAL A 14 13.70 -37.10 34.60
CA VAL A 14 14.63 -36.16 33.95
C VAL A 14 14.13 -34.75 34.26
N PRO A 15 14.89 -33.89 34.97
CA PRO A 15 14.46 -32.53 35.25
C PRO A 15 14.24 -31.77 33.94
N LEU A 16 13.20 -30.92 33.89
CA LEU A 16 12.82 -30.12 32.71
C LEU A 16 14.02 -29.40 32.07
N GLN A 17 14.96 -28.93 32.89
CA GLN A 17 16.20 -28.28 32.47
C GLN A 17 17.10 -29.20 31.61
N THR A 18 17.23 -30.47 31.96
CA THR A 18 18.06 -31.44 31.21
C THR A 18 17.44 -31.75 29.84
N SER A 19 16.10 -31.76 29.76
CA SER A 19 15.42 -31.92 28.47
C SER A 19 15.61 -30.70 27.56
N PHE A 20 15.62 -29.48 28.13
CA PHE A 20 15.92 -28.27 27.36
C PHE A 20 17.38 -28.23 26.89
N ILE A 21 18.34 -28.66 27.70
CA ILE A 21 19.75 -28.74 27.32
C ILE A 21 19.94 -29.75 26.19
N PHE A 22 19.28 -30.90 26.25
CA PHE A 22 19.36 -31.91 25.19
C PHE A 22 18.75 -31.42 23.87
N LEU A 23 17.60 -30.72 23.95
CA LEU A 23 16.98 -30.10 22.78
C LEU A 23 17.88 -29.01 22.16
N PHE A 24 18.51 -28.19 23.00
CA PHE A 24 19.45 -27.16 22.57
C PHE A 24 20.68 -27.76 21.87
N LEU A 25 21.25 -28.83 22.40
CA LEU A 25 22.37 -29.55 21.79
C LEU A 25 21.98 -30.16 20.43
N LEU A 26 20.78 -30.73 20.31
CA LEU A 26 20.25 -31.24 19.03
C LEU A 26 20.05 -30.12 18.00
N CYS A 27 19.58 -28.95 18.43
CA CYS A 27 19.44 -27.78 17.55
C CYS A 27 20.80 -27.27 17.06
N ILE A 28 21.81 -27.17 17.93
CA ILE A 28 23.15 -26.77 17.50
C ILE A 28 23.74 -27.80 16.52
N LEU A 29 23.60 -29.09 16.79
CA LEU A 29 24.09 -30.14 15.90
C LEU A 29 23.41 -30.09 14.52
N SER A 30 22.10 -29.82 14.49
CA SER A 30 21.32 -29.63 13.25
C SER A 30 21.82 -28.44 12.41
N VAL A 31 22.14 -27.32 13.06
CA VAL A 31 22.67 -26.13 12.38
C VAL A 31 24.07 -26.41 11.83
N PHE A 32 24.93 -27.08 12.60
CA PHE A 32 26.27 -27.46 12.14
C PHE A 32 26.23 -28.43 10.97
N LEU A 33 25.38 -29.46 11.01
CA LEU A 33 25.20 -30.40 9.90
C LEU A 33 24.67 -29.69 8.65
N SER A 34 23.70 -28.79 8.80
CA SER A 34 23.15 -28.02 7.67
C SER A 34 24.18 -27.07 7.07
N SER A 35 24.98 -26.40 7.89
CA SER A 35 26.08 -25.54 7.44
C SER A 35 27.17 -26.34 6.73
N TYR A 36 27.50 -27.53 7.23
CA TYR A 36 28.48 -28.42 6.59
C TYR A 36 27.99 -28.90 5.21
N PHE A 37 26.73 -29.31 5.09
CA PHE A 37 26.15 -29.71 3.81
C PHE A 37 26.06 -28.56 2.81
N LEU A 38 25.68 -27.35 3.26
CA LEU A 38 25.65 -26.16 2.40
C LEU A 38 27.05 -25.78 1.89
N TYR A 39 28.07 -25.89 2.75
CA TYR A 39 29.44 -25.57 2.39
C TYR A 39 30.06 -26.62 1.45
N ALA A 40 29.82 -27.91 1.72
CA ALA A 40 30.30 -29.01 0.89
C ALA A 40 29.64 -29.06 -0.50
N VAL A 41 28.36 -28.68 -0.60
CA VAL A 41 27.64 -28.59 -1.89
C VAL A 41 28.08 -27.37 -2.69
N LYS A 42 28.41 -26.25 -2.03
CA LYS A 42 28.87 -25.01 -2.69
C LYS A 42 30.25 -25.15 -3.35
N GLN A 43 31.12 -26.04 -2.88
CA GLN A 43 32.43 -26.28 -3.51
C GLN A 43 32.38 -27.13 -4.79
N LYS A 44 31.23 -27.75 -5.13
CA LYS A 44 31.16 -28.73 -6.23
C LYS A 44 30.55 -28.18 -7.53
N LEU A 45 30.16 -26.90 -7.57
CA LEU A 45 29.40 -26.32 -8.69
C LEU A 45 29.92 -24.94 -9.12
N GLU A 46 31.21 -24.84 -9.44
CA GLU A 46 31.79 -23.72 -10.20
C GLU A 46 32.89 -24.29 -11.11
N PRO A 47 32.70 -24.25 -12.44
CA PRO A 47 33.79 -23.99 -13.36
C PRO A 47 33.58 -22.68 -14.13
N SER A 48 34.72 -22.09 -14.42
CA SER A 48 35.02 -20.73 -14.85
C SER A 48 34.86 -20.45 -16.35
N LEU A 49 34.92 -19.14 -16.67
CA LEU A 49 35.24 -18.46 -17.94
C LEU A 49 34.11 -18.30 -18.98
N ALA A 50 33.79 -17.06 -19.38
CA ALA A 50 34.57 -16.25 -20.32
C ALA A 50 33.85 -14.94 -20.68
N ALA A 51 34.64 -13.90 -20.95
CA ALA A 51 34.25 -12.53 -21.30
C ALA A 51 33.78 -12.38 -22.76
N GLY A 52 32.98 -11.35 -23.06
CA GLY A 52 32.77 -10.93 -24.46
C GLY A 52 31.68 -9.90 -24.75
N ARG A 53 32.08 -8.61 -24.70
CA ARG A 53 31.79 -7.52 -25.66
C ARG A 53 30.37 -6.90 -25.80
N SER A 54 30.45 -5.58 -25.95
CA SER A 54 29.45 -4.50 -26.02
C SER A 54 29.06 -4.11 -27.45
N ALA A 55 27.81 -3.66 -27.64
CA ALA A 55 27.35 -2.75 -28.70
C ALA A 55 25.97 -2.22 -28.25
N ASP A 56 25.73 -0.94 -27.98
CA ASP A 56 25.71 0.29 -28.79
C ASP A 56 24.27 0.75 -29.04
N ASP A 57 24.14 2.07 -29.07
CA ASP A 57 22.97 2.94 -28.95
C ASP A 57 21.88 2.72 -30.03
N LEU A 58 20.60 2.91 -29.67
CA LEU A 58 19.57 3.36 -30.63
C LEU A 58 18.36 3.99 -29.92
N TYR A 59 18.23 5.30 -30.13
CA TYR A 59 17.13 6.17 -29.73
C TYR A 59 15.81 5.73 -30.37
N VAL A 60 14.75 5.55 -29.58
CA VAL A 60 13.38 5.36 -30.08
C VAL A 60 12.44 6.40 -29.46
N THR A 61 11.79 7.15 -30.35
CA THR A 61 10.78 8.18 -30.08
C THR A 61 9.44 7.54 -29.66
N PRO A 62 8.69 8.12 -28.71
CA PRO A 62 7.45 7.52 -28.21
C PRO A 62 6.30 7.65 -29.20
N SER A 63 5.61 6.53 -29.44
CA SER A 63 4.39 6.43 -30.25
C SER A 63 3.17 6.92 -29.46
N ARG A 64 2.25 7.58 -30.15
CA ARG A 64 1.02 8.18 -29.63
C ARG A 64 -0.03 7.07 -29.40
N PRO A 65 -0.70 6.97 -28.24
CA PRO A 65 -1.73 5.96 -28.02
C PRO A 65 -2.95 6.19 -28.92
N LEU A 66 -3.50 5.09 -29.44
CA LEU A 66 -4.70 5.06 -30.28
C LEU A 66 -5.92 5.63 -29.53
N PRO A 67 -6.72 6.51 -30.15
CA PRO A 67 -7.97 6.98 -29.55
C PRO A 67 -8.98 5.82 -29.49
N PHE A 68 -9.52 5.59 -28.30
CA PHE A 68 -10.73 4.80 -28.13
C PHE A 68 -11.83 5.37 -29.04
N LEU A 69 -12.45 4.49 -29.83
CA LEU A 69 -13.68 4.74 -30.60
C LEU A 69 -14.77 5.27 -29.65
N SER A 70 -14.79 6.58 -29.48
CA SER A 70 -15.90 7.30 -28.85
C SER A 70 -16.95 7.47 -29.93
N GLY A 71 -17.99 6.64 -29.85
CA GLY A 71 -19.21 6.83 -30.62
C GLY A 71 -19.76 8.24 -30.38
N VAL A 72 -19.97 8.92 -31.50
CA VAL A 72 -20.67 10.18 -31.75
C VAL A 72 -21.72 10.57 -30.70
N GLY A 73 -21.62 11.84 -30.29
CA GLY A 73 -22.64 12.73 -29.71
C GLY A 73 -23.99 12.14 -29.28
N GLY A 74 -24.24 12.17 -27.97
CA GLY A 74 -25.57 12.01 -27.38
C GLY A 74 -25.51 12.10 -25.86
N THR A 75 -26.13 13.13 -25.29
CA THR A 75 -26.43 13.24 -23.85
C THR A 75 -27.14 11.98 -23.34
N LEU A 76 -26.49 11.18 -22.48
CA LEU A 76 -27.13 10.03 -21.82
C LEU A 76 -26.69 9.91 -20.36
N SER A 77 -27.61 10.24 -19.48
CA SER A 77 -27.71 9.69 -18.13
C SER A 77 -28.07 8.19 -18.18
N SER A 78 -27.53 7.42 -17.23
CA SER A 78 -27.94 6.06 -16.79
C SER A 78 -27.42 4.83 -17.59
N ASP A 79 -26.34 4.24 -17.07
CA ASP A 79 -25.98 2.80 -17.07
C ASP A 79 -25.81 2.02 -18.40
N GLY A 80 -24.96 2.52 -19.30
CA GLY A 80 -24.42 1.74 -20.43
C GLY A 80 -23.24 0.80 -20.07
N SER A 81 -23.01 0.52 -18.78
CA SER A 81 -21.86 -0.28 -18.36
C SER A 81 -22.16 -1.78 -18.41
N ARG A 82 -21.46 -2.51 -19.29
CA ARG A 82 -21.63 -3.98 -19.44
C ARG A 82 -21.11 -4.78 -18.23
N THR A 83 -20.47 -4.12 -17.26
CA THR A 83 -19.86 -4.76 -16.08
C THR A 83 -20.24 -4.07 -14.78
N ASP A 84 -20.30 -4.82 -13.67
CA ASP A 84 -20.48 -4.24 -12.34
C ASP A 84 -19.17 -3.61 -11.80
N PRO A 85 -19.23 -2.49 -11.06
CA PRO A 85 -18.05 -1.87 -10.46
C PRO A 85 -17.59 -2.65 -9.22
N VAL A 86 -17.11 -3.86 -9.46
CA VAL A 86 -16.54 -4.80 -8.49
C VAL A 86 -15.20 -5.28 -9.02
N VAL A 87 -14.17 -5.26 -8.16
CA VAL A 87 -12.83 -5.77 -8.49
C VAL A 87 -12.71 -7.24 -8.08
N LEU A 88 -12.33 -8.13 -9.00
CA LEU A 88 -11.98 -9.51 -8.67
C LEU A 88 -10.50 -9.58 -8.29
N VAL A 89 -10.19 -10.04 -7.08
CA VAL A 89 -8.81 -10.14 -6.58
C VAL A 89 -8.45 -11.60 -6.38
N PHE A 90 -7.55 -12.10 -7.21
CA PHE A 90 -6.95 -13.42 -7.05
C PHE A 90 -5.75 -13.36 -6.11
N VAL A 91 -5.89 -14.01 -4.96
CA VAL A 91 -4.85 -14.11 -3.92
C VAL A 91 -4.23 -15.51 -3.91
N GLU A 92 -3.00 -15.65 -3.42
CA GLU A 92 -2.37 -16.97 -3.26
C GLU A 92 -2.90 -17.70 -2.02
N SER A 93 -3.22 -16.95 -0.96
CA SER A 93 -3.85 -17.46 0.25
C SER A 93 -4.69 -16.37 0.91
N PRO A 94 -5.70 -16.71 1.74
CA PRO A 94 -6.50 -15.72 2.46
C PRO A 94 -5.69 -14.80 3.40
N TYR A 95 -4.46 -15.21 3.74
CA TYR A 95 -3.60 -14.51 4.69
C TYR A 95 -2.37 -13.87 4.04
N SER A 96 -2.30 -13.84 2.72
CA SER A 96 -1.15 -13.30 2.02
C SER A 96 -0.98 -11.80 2.32
N GLN A 97 0.26 -11.37 2.56
CA GLN A 97 0.54 -9.98 2.93
C GLN A 97 0.13 -9.03 1.79
N LEU A 98 0.52 -9.34 0.55
CA LEU A 98 0.19 -8.50 -0.60
C LEU A 98 -1.32 -8.50 -0.88
N GLY A 99 -1.99 -9.65 -0.79
CA GLY A 99 -3.45 -9.72 -0.90
C GLY A 99 -4.15 -8.83 0.14
N GLN A 100 -3.70 -8.85 1.40
CA GLN A 100 -4.22 -7.96 2.44
C GLN A 100 -3.93 -6.48 2.20
N GLU A 101 -2.77 -6.13 1.63
CA GLU A 101 -2.42 -4.76 1.25
C GLU A 101 -3.31 -4.26 0.10
N ILE A 102 -3.56 -5.08 -0.92
CA ILE A 102 -4.48 -4.78 -2.04
C ILE A 102 -5.89 -4.53 -1.50
N VAL A 103 -6.41 -5.46 -0.70
CA VAL A 103 -7.74 -5.37 -0.08
C VAL A 103 -7.85 -4.12 0.79
N ALA A 104 -6.83 -3.80 1.59
CA ALA A 104 -6.83 -2.61 2.42
C ALA A 104 -6.92 -1.31 1.61
N ILE A 105 -6.29 -1.23 0.43
CA ILE A 105 -6.40 -0.07 -0.47
C ILE A 105 -7.80 0.01 -1.08
N LEU A 106 -8.38 -1.11 -1.51
CA LEU A 106 -9.73 -1.14 -2.08
C LEU A 106 -10.79 -0.74 -1.04
N GLU A 107 -10.66 -1.25 0.19
CA GLU A 107 -11.51 -0.90 1.33
C GLU A 107 -11.39 0.58 1.70
N SER A 108 -10.16 1.10 1.75
CA SER A 108 -9.90 2.51 2.10
C SER A 108 -10.44 3.47 1.04
N ALA A 109 -10.46 3.03 -0.22
CA ALA A 109 -11.07 3.73 -1.36
C ALA A 109 -12.59 3.50 -1.47
N ARG A 110 -13.18 2.62 -0.65
CA ARG A 110 -14.59 2.20 -0.70
C ARG A 110 -15.00 1.57 -2.04
N PHE A 111 -14.07 0.90 -2.71
CA PHE A 111 -14.34 0.14 -3.92
C PHE A 111 -14.82 -1.27 -3.55
N ARG A 112 -15.88 -1.74 -4.21
CA ARG A 112 -16.37 -3.10 -4.00
C ARG A 112 -15.38 -4.10 -4.60
N TYR A 113 -15.14 -5.20 -3.89
CA TYR A 113 -14.22 -6.23 -4.33
C TYR A 113 -14.72 -7.62 -3.94
N ARG A 114 -14.20 -8.63 -4.60
CA ARG A 114 -14.36 -10.05 -4.26
C ARG A 114 -13.00 -10.72 -4.32
N THR A 115 -12.63 -11.41 -3.25
CA THR A 115 -11.39 -12.18 -3.19
C THR A 115 -11.64 -13.64 -3.54
N GLU A 116 -10.78 -14.22 -4.37
CA GLU A 116 -10.79 -15.64 -4.70
C GLU A 116 -9.37 -16.20 -4.60
N ILE A 117 -9.23 -17.45 -4.18
CA ILE A 117 -7.92 -18.10 -4.23
C ILE A 117 -7.62 -18.42 -5.71
N SER A 118 -6.45 -18.04 -6.18
CA SER A 118 -6.03 -18.25 -7.57
C SER A 118 -6.24 -19.72 -7.97
N PRO A 119 -7.12 -20.03 -8.93
CA PRO A 119 -7.42 -21.40 -9.29
C PRO A 119 -6.18 -21.98 -9.97
N GLY A 120 -5.54 -22.96 -9.32
CA GLY A 120 -4.42 -23.67 -9.92
C GLY A 120 -4.90 -24.64 -10.99
N LYS A 121 -5.72 -25.60 -10.58
CA LYS A 121 -6.48 -26.52 -11.44
C LYS A 121 -7.97 -26.57 -11.05
N GLY A 122 -8.39 -25.65 -10.19
CA GLY A 122 -9.78 -25.58 -9.71
C GLY A 122 -10.65 -24.81 -10.69
N ASP A 123 -11.95 -24.80 -10.40
CA ASP A 123 -12.93 -24.10 -11.23
C ASP A 123 -12.79 -22.57 -11.08
N MET A 124 -12.94 -21.85 -12.19
CA MET A 124 -13.00 -20.40 -12.21
C MET A 124 -14.31 -19.89 -11.57
N PRO A 125 -14.28 -18.75 -10.84
CA PRO A 125 -15.49 -18.13 -10.34
C PRO A 125 -16.39 -17.68 -11.50
N THR A 126 -17.69 -17.65 -11.27
CA THR A 126 -18.66 -17.17 -12.28
C THR A 126 -18.37 -15.71 -12.63
N LEU A 127 -17.96 -15.46 -13.88
CA LEU A 127 -17.55 -14.14 -14.37
C LEU A 127 -18.73 -13.31 -14.90
N THR A 128 -19.79 -13.96 -15.37
CA THR A 128 -20.98 -13.32 -15.94
C THR A 128 -22.22 -13.61 -15.11
N ASP A 129 -23.19 -12.70 -15.19
CA ASP A 129 -24.56 -12.89 -14.71
C ASP A 129 -25.50 -12.54 -15.88
N GLY A 130 -25.96 -13.57 -16.58
CA GLY A 130 -26.65 -13.42 -17.86
C GLY A 130 -25.76 -12.75 -18.92
N GLN A 131 -26.14 -11.54 -19.35
CA GLN A 131 -25.44 -10.74 -20.36
C GLN A 131 -24.51 -9.66 -19.76
N ARG A 132 -24.41 -9.58 -18.43
CA ARG A 132 -23.55 -8.61 -17.72
C ARG A 132 -22.32 -9.30 -17.15
N GLY A 133 -21.18 -8.64 -17.21
CA GLY A 133 -19.97 -9.06 -16.50
C GLY A 133 -20.01 -8.64 -15.05
N ARG A 134 -19.60 -9.51 -14.13
CA ARG A 134 -19.68 -9.25 -12.68
C ARG A 134 -18.54 -8.38 -12.17
N PHE A 135 -17.49 -8.20 -12.96
CA PHE A 135 -16.27 -7.53 -12.54
C PHE A 135 -15.78 -6.52 -13.58
N VAL A 136 -15.44 -5.31 -13.14
CA VAL A 136 -14.88 -4.26 -14.00
C VAL A 136 -13.36 -4.36 -14.12
N LEU A 137 -12.70 -5.06 -13.21
CA LEU A 137 -11.25 -5.20 -13.15
C LEU A 137 -10.85 -6.50 -12.47
N ILE A 138 -9.76 -7.11 -12.93
CA ILE A 138 -9.16 -8.29 -12.31
C ILE A 138 -7.76 -7.94 -11.78
N VAL A 139 -7.45 -8.38 -10.56
CA VAL A 139 -6.14 -8.17 -9.92
C VAL A 139 -5.56 -9.53 -9.54
N TYR A 140 -4.33 -9.78 -9.97
CA TYR A 140 -3.54 -10.96 -9.59
C TYR A 140 -2.45 -10.56 -8.62
N GLU A 141 -2.49 -11.11 -7.40
CA GLU A 141 -1.39 -11.04 -6.44
C GLU A 141 -0.08 -11.61 -7.02
N ASN A 142 -0.19 -12.64 -7.86
CA ASN A 142 0.94 -13.19 -8.58
C ASN A 142 0.55 -13.45 -10.03
N ILE A 143 1.11 -12.67 -10.95
CA ILE A 143 0.82 -12.77 -12.39
C ILE A 143 1.19 -14.15 -12.95
N LEU A 144 2.13 -14.87 -12.32
CA LEU A 144 2.47 -16.24 -12.75
C LEU A 144 1.31 -17.21 -12.61
N LYS A 145 0.32 -16.94 -11.73
CA LYS A 145 -0.89 -17.78 -11.61
C LYS A 145 -1.80 -17.63 -12.82
N TYR A 146 -1.88 -16.43 -13.39
CA TYR A 146 -2.59 -16.18 -14.64
C TYR A 146 -1.88 -16.79 -15.85
N VAL A 147 -0.55 -16.71 -15.89
CA VAL A 147 0.25 -17.22 -17.01
C VAL A 147 0.38 -18.75 -17.02
N ASN A 148 0.40 -19.38 -15.85
CA ASN A 148 0.50 -20.84 -15.71
C ASN A 148 -0.84 -21.52 -15.43
N MET A 149 -1.95 -20.80 -15.60
CA MET A 149 -3.30 -21.36 -15.54
C MET A 149 -3.49 -22.41 -16.64
N ASP A 150 -4.41 -23.35 -16.44
CA ASP A 150 -4.81 -24.27 -17.50
C ASP A 150 -5.39 -23.51 -18.70
N ALA A 151 -5.22 -24.08 -19.89
CA ALA A 151 -5.56 -23.41 -21.14
C ALA A 151 -7.04 -23.03 -21.24
N TRP A 152 -7.93 -23.86 -20.68
CA TRP A 152 -9.38 -23.63 -20.75
C TRP A 152 -9.83 -22.46 -19.87
N ASN A 153 -9.44 -22.45 -18.59
CA ASN A 153 -9.72 -21.33 -17.70
C ASN A 153 -9.06 -20.04 -18.19
N ARG A 154 -7.86 -20.16 -18.77
CA ARG A 154 -7.16 -19.02 -19.36
C ARG A 154 -7.93 -18.42 -20.54
N GLU A 155 -8.38 -19.25 -21.48
CA GLU A 155 -9.17 -18.81 -22.62
C GLU A 155 -10.51 -18.20 -22.19
N LEU A 156 -11.17 -18.78 -21.19
CA LEU A 156 -12.42 -18.25 -20.63
C LEU A 156 -12.22 -16.84 -20.06
N LEU A 157 -11.15 -16.62 -19.30
CA LEU A 157 -10.85 -15.32 -18.72
C LEU A 157 -10.44 -14.29 -19.78
N ASP A 158 -9.63 -14.70 -20.75
CA ASP A 158 -9.20 -13.80 -21.83
C ASP A 158 -10.41 -13.37 -22.69
N ARG A 159 -11.32 -14.30 -23.01
CA ARG A 159 -12.57 -14.00 -23.71
C ARG A 159 -13.43 -13.01 -22.93
N TYR A 160 -13.58 -13.22 -21.62
CA TYR A 160 -14.29 -12.28 -20.75
C TYR A 160 -13.65 -10.88 -20.77
N CYS A 161 -12.32 -10.79 -20.68
CA CYS A 161 -11.59 -9.53 -20.72
C CYS A 161 -11.77 -8.78 -22.04
N ILE A 162 -11.70 -9.50 -23.16
CA ILE A 162 -11.88 -8.91 -24.50
C ILE A 162 -13.33 -8.48 -24.70
N GLU A 163 -14.31 -9.34 -24.37
CA GLU A 163 -15.73 -9.07 -24.62
C GLU A 163 -16.25 -7.88 -23.80
N PHE A 164 -15.83 -7.78 -22.54
CA PHE A 164 -16.29 -6.76 -21.59
C PHE A 164 -15.31 -5.59 -21.42
N GLY A 165 -14.16 -5.60 -22.09
CA GLY A 165 -13.13 -4.57 -21.97
C GLY A 165 -12.51 -4.48 -20.57
N VAL A 166 -12.34 -5.62 -19.90
CA VAL A 166 -11.84 -5.69 -18.52
C VAL A 166 -10.32 -5.77 -18.51
N GLY A 167 -9.67 -4.79 -17.89
CA GLY A 167 -8.22 -4.76 -17.70
C GLY A 167 -7.74 -5.65 -16.54
N MET A 168 -6.42 -5.84 -16.46
CA MET A 168 -5.78 -6.60 -15.39
C MET A 168 -4.67 -5.82 -14.67
N ILE A 169 -4.54 -6.04 -13.36
CA ILE A 169 -3.34 -5.63 -12.62
C ILE A 169 -2.63 -6.88 -12.12
N GLY A 170 -1.33 -6.97 -12.35
CA GLY A 170 -0.52 -8.12 -11.95
C GLY A 170 0.69 -7.70 -11.14
N PHE A 171 0.99 -8.45 -10.09
CA PHE A 171 2.24 -8.29 -9.36
C PHE A 171 3.18 -9.47 -9.64
N PHE A 172 4.46 -9.17 -9.73
CA PHE A 172 5.52 -10.16 -9.77
C PHE A 172 6.53 -9.82 -8.68
N LYS A 173 6.59 -10.67 -7.65
CA LYS A 173 7.59 -10.59 -6.59
C LYS A 173 8.61 -11.69 -6.80
N ALA A 174 9.88 -11.31 -6.97
CA ALA A 174 10.96 -12.27 -7.04
C ALA A 174 11.15 -12.99 -5.70
N ASN A 175 11.38 -14.29 -5.78
CA ASN A 175 11.77 -15.15 -4.66
C ASN A 175 13.21 -15.64 -4.89
N GLU A 176 13.82 -16.25 -3.88
CA GLU A 176 15.20 -16.80 -3.98
C GLU A 176 15.35 -17.83 -5.11
N LYS A 177 14.26 -18.51 -5.46
CA LYS A 177 14.21 -19.51 -6.55
C LYS A 177 13.88 -18.92 -7.92
N SER A 178 13.58 -17.62 -7.99
CA SER A 178 13.26 -16.97 -9.26
C SER A 178 14.51 -16.88 -10.13
N LEU A 179 14.37 -17.26 -11.41
CA LEU A 179 15.43 -17.08 -12.39
C LEU A 179 15.79 -15.60 -12.50
N LEU A 180 17.09 -15.31 -12.63
CA LEU A 180 17.60 -13.94 -12.78
C LEU A 180 17.08 -13.25 -14.04
N SER A 181 16.83 -14.02 -15.09
CA SER A 181 16.20 -13.58 -16.34
C SER A 181 15.27 -14.67 -16.85
N ALA A 182 14.02 -14.33 -17.15
CA ALA A 182 13.06 -15.24 -17.75
C ALA A 182 12.06 -14.49 -18.63
N GLN A 183 11.66 -15.10 -19.75
CA GLN A 183 10.53 -14.60 -20.52
C GLN A 183 9.22 -15.02 -19.87
N LEU A 184 8.27 -14.09 -19.76
CA LEU A 184 6.92 -14.40 -19.33
C LEU A 184 6.24 -15.24 -20.42
N LYS A 185 5.89 -16.49 -20.09
CA LYS A 185 5.32 -17.44 -21.05
C LYS A 185 4.10 -16.85 -21.78
N GLY A 186 4.12 -16.88 -23.10
CA GLY A 186 3.04 -16.35 -23.95
C GLY A 186 3.07 -14.83 -24.16
N PHE A 187 4.07 -14.13 -23.63
CA PHE A 187 4.21 -12.68 -23.78
C PHE A 187 5.60 -12.29 -24.29
N PRO A 188 5.72 -11.24 -25.11
CA PRO A 188 7.01 -10.69 -25.53
C PRO A 188 7.61 -9.80 -24.42
N LEU A 189 7.68 -10.32 -23.18
CA LEU A 189 8.11 -9.58 -22.00
C LEU A 189 9.12 -10.40 -21.20
N PHE A 190 10.31 -9.83 -20.97
CA PHE A 190 11.37 -10.41 -20.16
C PHE A 190 11.36 -9.80 -18.76
N LEU A 191 11.57 -10.67 -17.77
CA LEU A 191 11.62 -10.36 -16.36
C LEU A 191 13.04 -10.55 -15.87
N HIS A 192 13.64 -9.49 -15.33
CA HIS A 192 14.93 -9.58 -14.66
C HIS A 192 14.73 -9.40 -13.16
N SER A 193 15.00 -10.47 -12.40
CA SER A 193 14.66 -10.57 -10.97
C SER A 193 15.88 -10.33 -10.07
N ASN A 194 15.62 -10.06 -8.79
CA ASN A 194 16.63 -9.92 -7.72
C ASN A 194 17.67 -8.83 -8.00
N LEU A 195 17.23 -7.68 -8.53
CA LEU A 195 18.08 -6.53 -8.79
C LEU A 195 18.09 -5.52 -7.64
N GLY A 196 19.29 -5.08 -7.26
CA GLY A 196 19.53 -3.96 -6.35
C GLY A 196 19.31 -2.62 -7.04
N LEU A 197 18.12 -2.05 -6.91
CA LEU A 197 17.79 -0.73 -7.45
C LEU A 197 18.07 0.36 -6.40
N LYS A 198 18.35 1.59 -6.84
CA LYS A 198 18.69 2.73 -5.98
C LYS A 198 17.64 3.81 -6.01
N ASP A 199 17.39 4.38 -7.19
CA ASP A 199 16.49 5.52 -7.36
C ASP A 199 15.40 5.17 -8.36
N CYS A 200 14.16 5.57 -8.06
CA CYS A 200 13.02 5.46 -8.94
C CYS A 200 12.60 6.84 -9.43
N THR A 201 12.17 6.94 -10.68
CA THR A 201 11.60 8.13 -11.29
C THR A 201 10.29 7.77 -11.98
N VAL A 202 9.27 8.59 -11.77
CA VAL A 202 7.96 8.46 -12.45
C VAL A 202 8.08 8.97 -13.88
N ASN A 203 7.60 8.21 -14.88
CA ASN A 203 7.54 8.68 -16.26
C ASN A 203 6.38 9.68 -16.46
N PRO A 204 6.64 10.98 -16.64
CA PRO A 204 5.58 11.99 -16.76
C PRO A 204 4.71 11.83 -18.02
N LYS A 205 5.19 11.07 -19.02
CA LYS A 205 4.48 10.86 -20.28
C LYS A 205 3.45 9.73 -20.20
N SER A 206 3.45 8.94 -19.12
CA SER A 206 2.54 7.81 -19.00
C SER A 206 1.09 8.30 -18.84
N PRO A 207 0.15 7.86 -19.69
CA PRO A 207 -1.26 8.24 -19.61
C PRO A 207 -1.97 7.61 -18.41
N LEU A 208 -1.32 6.64 -17.74
CA LEU A 208 -1.82 5.96 -16.55
C LEU A 208 -2.00 6.90 -15.36
N LEU A 209 -1.13 7.90 -15.23
CA LEU A 209 -0.95 8.67 -14.01
C LEU A 209 -2.07 9.71 -13.83
N HIS A 210 -2.69 9.73 -12.66
CA HIS A 210 -3.76 10.68 -12.33
C HIS A 210 -3.54 11.36 -10.97
N VAL A 211 -3.33 10.57 -9.93
CA VAL A 211 -2.98 11.00 -8.58
C VAL A 211 -1.47 11.16 -8.46
N THR A 212 -0.71 10.20 -9.01
CA THR A 212 0.75 10.20 -8.94
C THR A 212 1.32 11.30 -9.82
N ARG A 213 2.12 12.19 -9.21
CA ARG A 213 2.86 13.22 -9.92
C ARG A 213 4.33 12.85 -10.04
N VAL A 214 5.07 13.66 -10.81
CA VAL A 214 6.52 13.53 -10.98
C VAL A 214 7.18 13.40 -9.62
N PHE A 215 7.86 12.27 -9.41
CA PHE A 215 8.60 11.97 -8.21
C PHE A 215 9.92 11.32 -8.62
N SER A 216 10.98 11.63 -7.86
CA SER A 216 12.24 10.92 -7.90
C SER A 216 12.72 10.66 -6.48
N GLY A 217 13.14 9.44 -6.18
CA GLY A 217 13.66 9.10 -4.86
C GLY A 217 14.03 7.63 -4.68
N PRO A 218 14.53 7.27 -3.49
CA PRO A 218 15.18 5.99 -3.29
C PRO A 218 14.19 4.82 -3.23
N LEU A 219 14.63 3.68 -3.78
CA LEU A 219 13.95 2.39 -3.73
C LEU A 219 14.45 1.56 -2.54
N PRO A 220 13.53 0.95 -1.77
CA PRO A 220 13.90 0.08 -0.64
C PRO A 220 14.29 -1.32 -1.11
N GLY A 221 15.31 -1.92 -0.48
CA GLY A 221 15.67 -3.33 -0.67
C GLY A 221 16.31 -3.67 -2.02
N ASP A 222 16.58 -4.96 -2.23
CA ASP A 222 17.43 -5.46 -3.32
C ASP A 222 16.77 -6.56 -4.18
N ASN A 223 15.50 -6.86 -3.93
CA ASN A 223 14.76 -7.93 -4.59
C ASN A 223 13.75 -7.41 -5.62
N TRP A 224 14.17 -6.41 -6.41
CA TRP A 224 13.31 -5.84 -7.44
C TRP A 224 13.31 -6.68 -8.71
N THR A 225 12.15 -6.71 -9.36
CA THR A 225 12.02 -7.21 -10.72
C THR A 225 11.84 -6.03 -11.66
N VAL A 226 12.51 -6.08 -12.80
CA VAL A 226 12.34 -5.10 -13.87
C VAL A 226 11.86 -5.79 -15.13
N PHE A 227 11.10 -5.04 -15.92
CA PHE A 227 10.48 -5.48 -17.15
C PHE A 227 11.27 -4.95 -18.34
N GLN A 228 11.61 -5.83 -19.27
CA GLN A 228 12.24 -5.48 -20.53
C GLN A 228 11.44 -6.07 -21.68
N SER A 229 11.13 -5.26 -22.68
CA SER A 229 10.46 -5.72 -23.89
C SER A 229 10.94 -4.92 -25.09
N ASN A 230 10.94 -5.56 -26.25
CA ASN A 230 11.15 -4.93 -27.54
C ASN A 230 9.82 -4.68 -28.29
N HIS A 231 8.67 -4.96 -27.65
CA HIS A 231 7.35 -4.78 -28.25
C HIS A 231 6.75 -3.43 -27.85
N SER A 232 6.16 -2.72 -28.81
CA SER A 232 5.52 -1.40 -28.63
C SER A 232 4.25 -1.39 -27.76
N THR A 233 3.81 -2.55 -27.26
CA THR A 233 2.61 -2.64 -26.39
C THR A 233 2.94 -2.21 -24.98
N TYR A 234 4.23 -2.26 -24.60
CA TYR A 234 4.67 -2.00 -23.24
C TYR A 234 5.23 -0.58 -23.11
N GLU A 235 4.61 0.20 -22.24
CA GLU A 235 5.05 1.55 -21.90
C GLU A 235 5.56 1.59 -20.45
N PRO A 236 6.73 2.21 -20.18
CA PRO A 236 7.25 2.31 -18.83
C PRO A 236 6.46 3.35 -18.01
N VAL A 237 6.08 2.96 -16.79
CA VAL A 237 5.38 3.84 -15.83
C VAL A 237 6.37 4.33 -14.77
N LEU A 238 7.07 3.39 -14.13
CA LEU A 238 8.13 3.67 -13.16
C LEU A 238 9.46 3.18 -13.73
N LEU A 239 10.43 4.08 -13.74
CA LEU A 239 11.81 3.82 -14.15
C LEU A 239 12.69 3.79 -12.91
N ALA A 240 13.77 3.03 -12.96
CA ALA A 240 14.67 2.86 -11.84
C ALA A 240 16.13 2.69 -12.28
N LYS A 241 17.05 3.22 -11.46
CA LYS A 241 18.50 3.07 -11.65
C LYS A 241 19.00 1.85 -10.91
N THR A 242 19.87 1.08 -11.55
CA THR A 242 20.62 0.00 -10.88
C THR A 242 21.78 0.57 -10.07
N ARG A 243 22.12 -0.08 -8.95
CA ARG A 243 23.29 0.29 -8.13
C ARG A 243 24.62 0.02 -8.81
N SER A 244 24.67 -0.95 -9.71
CA SER A 244 25.93 -1.42 -10.31
C SER A 244 26.36 -0.66 -11.57
N ALA A 245 25.48 0.17 -12.14
CA ALA A 245 25.69 0.80 -13.45
C ALA A 245 25.47 2.33 -13.38
N GLU A 246 26.04 2.99 -12.37
CA GLU A 246 26.05 4.45 -12.29
C GLU A 246 26.73 5.11 -13.52
N SER A 247 27.57 4.37 -14.26
CA SER A 247 28.31 4.85 -15.43
C SER A 247 27.56 4.78 -16.76
N THR A 248 26.54 3.92 -16.93
CA THR A 248 25.86 3.72 -18.23
C THR A 248 24.54 4.47 -18.35
N GLY A 249 24.01 5.05 -17.26
CA GLY A 249 22.75 5.79 -17.29
C GLY A 249 21.53 4.92 -17.68
N LEU A 250 21.66 3.60 -17.66
CA LEU A 250 20.61 2.68 -18.07
C LEU A 250 19.46 2.70 -17.06
N MET A 251 18.26 3.08 -17.53
CA MET A 251 17.03 3.04 -16.74
C MET A 251 16.31 1.71 -16.97
N HIS A 252 15.92 1.07 -15.88
CA HIS A 252 15.12 -0.16 -15.92
C HIS A 252 13.67 0.13 -15.54
N THR A 253 12.72 -0.57 -16.15
CA THR A 253 11.30 -0.38 -15.88
C THR A 253 10.84 -1.26 -14.73
N SER A 254 10.45 -0.68 -13.59
CA SER A 254 9.94 -1.44 -12.43
C SER A 254 8.43 -1.60 -12.43
N VAL A 255 7.70 -0.72 -13.14
CA VAL A 255 6.26 -0.85 -13.40
C VAL A 255 6.02 -0.54 -14.86
N VAL A 256 5.28 -1.42 -15.54
CA VAL A 256 5.00 -1.35 -16.97
C VAL A 256 3.51 -1.39 -17.22
N GLN A 257 3.05 -0.59 -18.18
CA GLN A 257 1.70 -0.62 -18.72
C GLN A 257 1.72 -1.41 -20.03
N ASP A 258 0.87 -2.42 -20.12
CA ASP A 258 0.56 -3.13 -21.36
C ASP A 258 -0.71 -2.51 -21.97
N LEU A 259 -0.57 -1.95 -23.17
CA LEU A 259 -1.66 -1.36 -23.93
C LEU A 259 -2.60 -2.41 -24.53
N GLY A 260 -2.25 -3.70 -24.46
CA GLY A 260 -3.05 -4.79 -25.01
C GLY A 260 -2.97 -4.89 -26.54
N LEU A 261 -1.92 -4.35 -27.18
CA LEU A 261 -1.77 -4.46 -28.63
C LEU A 261 -1.42 -5.88 -29.10
N HIS A 262 -0.95 -6.73 -28.18
CA HIS A 262 -0.60 -8.12 -28.48
C HIS A 262 -1.81 -9.07 -28.43
N ASP A 263 -2.71 -8.91 -27.45
CA ASP A 263 -3.81 -9.84 -27.20
C ASP A 263 -5.17 -9.18 -26.89
N GLY A 264 -5.26 -7.86 -27.00
CA GLY A 264 -6.49 -7.10 -26.76
C GLY A 264 -6.79 -6.76 -25.30
N ILE A 265 -5.92 -7.13 -24.36
CA ILE A 265 -6.17 -6.95 -22.92
C ILE A 265 -5.16 -5.95 -22.33
N GLN A 266 -5.67 -4.85 -21.77
CA GLN A 266 -4.84 -3.87 -21.09
C GLN A 266 -4.40 -4.36 -19.71
N ARG A 267 -3.13 -4.17 -19.38
CA ARG A 267 -2.58 -4.60 -18.08
C ARG A 267 -1.65 -3.58 -17.46
N VAL A 268 -1.51 -3.62 -16.14
CA VAL A 268 -0.43 -2.93 -15.43
C VAL A 268 0.30 -3.93 -14.56
N LEU A 269 1.61 -4.05 -14.76
CA LEU A 269 2.45 -5.04 -14.09
C LEU A 269 3.45 -4.37 -13.16
N PHE A 270 3.50 -4.85 -11.91
CA PHE A 270 4.37 -4.35 -10.85
C PHE A 270 5.49 -5.35 -10.56
N GLY A 271 6.74 -4.88 -10.58
CA GLY A 271 7.95 -5.68 -10.35
C GLY A 271 8.33 -5.88 -8.89
N HIS A 272 7.40 -5.56 -7.98
CA HIS A 272 7.51 -5.77 -6.53
C HIS A 272 6.12 -5.71 -5.90
N ASN A 273 6.01 -5.93 -4.59
CA ASN A 273 4.78 -5.78 -3.83
C ASN A 273 4.41 -4.30 -3.58
N LEU A 274 3.39 -4.07 -2.75
CA LEU A 274 2.90 -2.74 -2.35
C LEU A 274 3.61 -2.17 -1.11
N SER A 275 4.71 -2.76 -0.64
CA SER A 275 5.47 -2.21 0.50
C SER A 275 6.10 -0.85 0.17
N PHE A 276 6.47 -0.64 -1.10
CA PHE A 276 6.91 0.66 -1.59
C PHE A 276 5.70 1.58 -1.80
N TRP A 277 5.74 2.74 -1.14
CA TRP A 277 4.60 3.65 -1.07
C TRP A 277 4.12 4.18 -2.43
N LEU A 278 5.04 4.37 -3.38
CA LEU A 278 4.71 4.86 -4.71
C LEU A 278 3.93 3.81 -5.51
N HIS A 279 4.21 2.51 -5.31
CA HIS A 279 3.41 1.45 -5.93
C HIS A 279 1.95 1.52 -5.50
N LYS A 280 1.65 1.94 -4.26
CA LYS A 280 0.27 2.11 -3.80
C LYS A 280 -0.45 3.24 -4.54
N LEU A 281 0.25 4.34 -4.83
CA LEU A 281 -0.32 5.44 -5.62
C LEU A 281 -0.55 5.02 -7.08
N VAL A 282 0.47 4.41 -7.70
CA VAL A 282 0.37 3.91 -9.07
C VAL A 282 -0.70 2.82 -9.19
N PHE A 283 -0.90 2.00 -8.16
CA PHE A 283 -1.98 1.03 -8.10
C PHE A 283 -3.35 1.70 -8.17
N VAL A 284 -3.58 2.79 -7.42
CA VAL A 284 -4.84 3.54 -7.52
C VAL A 284 -5.02 4.22 -8.87
N ASP A 285 -3.93 4.73 -9.46
CA ASP A 285 -3.96 5.26 -10.82
C ASP A 285 -4.33 4.17 -11.84
N ALA A 286 -3.79 2.96 -11.69
CA ALA A 286 -4.13 1.82 -12.52
C ALA A 286 -5.59 1.38 -12.35
N LEU A 287 -6.13 1.36 -11.14
CA LEU A 287 -7.56 1.12 -10.90
C LEU A 287 -8.42 2.12 -11.67
N SER A 288 -8.10 3.41 -11.57
CA SER A 288 -8.84 4.48 -12.25
C SER A 288 -8.74 4.37 -13.76
N PHE A 289 -7.52 4.20 -14.30
CA PHE A 289 -7.27 4.15 -15.72
C PHE A 289 -7.92 2.95 -16.40
N LEU A 290 -7.66 1.73 -15.90
CA LEU A 290 -8.17 0.48 -16.50
C LEU A 290 -9.68 0.34 -16.40
N THR A 291 -10.32 1.11 -15.51
CA THR A 291 -11.79 1.13 -15.37
C THR A 291 -12.44 2.36 -16.00
N ALA A 292 -11.71 3.10 -16.85
CA ALA A 292 -12.19 4.34 -17.49
C ALA A 292 -12.78 5.34 -16.48
N LYS A 293 -12.09 5.51 -15.36
CA LYS A 293 -12.44 6.36 -14.19
C LYS A 293 -13.72 5.95 -13.45
N ARG A 294 -14.24 4.74 -13.67
CA ARG A 294 -15.35 4.20 -12.86
C ARG A 294 -14.93 3.92 -11.42
N LEU A 295 -13.67 3.55 -11.19
CA LEU A 295 -13.05 3.41 -9.88
C LEU A 295 -12.00 4.52 -9.67
N SER A 296 -12.45 5.76 -9.53
CA SER A 296 -11.56 6.91 -9.31
C SER A 296 -11.80 7.56 -7.93
N LEU A 297 -10.72 8.06 -7.32
CA LEU A 297 -10.81 8.92 -6.14
C LEU A 297 -10.76 10.39 -6.57
N SER A 298 -11.44 11.27 -5.82
CA SER A 298 -11.26 12.72 -5.97
C SER A 298 -9.79 13.09 -5.79
N LEU A 299 -9.35 14.19 -6.40
CA LEU A 299 -8.02 14.78 -6.15
C LEU A 299 -8.02 15.73 -4.95
N GLU A 300 -9.19 16.07 -4.42
CA GLU A 300 -9.31 16.90 -3.23
C GLU A 300 -8.82 16.14 -2.00
N ARG A 301 -8.02 16.82 -1.18
CA ARG A 301 -7.45 16.29 0.05
C ARG A 301 -7.72 17.30 1.15
N PHE A 302 -8.30 16.83 2.25
CA PHE A 302 -8.45 17.63 3.46
C PHE A 302 -7.33 17.25 4.43
N ILE A 303 -6.72 18.26 5.04
CA ILE A 303 -5.67 18.09 6.04
C ILE A 303 -6.13 18.83 7.27
N LEU A 304 -6.25 18.10 8.38
CA LEU A 304 -6.49 18.67 9.70
C LEU A 304 -5.28 18.32 10.59
N VAL A 305 -4.87 19.25 11.44
CA VAL A 305 -3.81 19.00 12.41
C VAL A 305 -4.32 19.49 13.75
N ASP A 306 -4.65 18.52 14.62
CA ASP A 306 -5.13 18.77 15.97
C ASP A 306 -3.92 18.77 16.92
N ILE A 307 -3.66 19.87 17.60
CA ILE A 307 -2.63 19.98 18.64
C ILE A 307 -3.33 19.98 19.98
N ASP A 308 -3.29 18.84 20.66
CA ASP A 308 -3.93 18.65 21.96
C ASP A 308 -3.04 19.13 23.12
N ASP A 309 -3.59 19.08 24.34
CA ASP A 309 -2.90 19.38 25.60
C ASP A 309 -2.28 20.78 25.70
N ILE A 310 -2.83 21.73 24.94
CA ILE A 310 -2.45 23.13 25.09
C ILE A 310 -2.76 23.57 26.54
N PHE A 311 -1.74 24.12 27.19
CA PHE A 311 -1.70 24.55 28.60
C PHE A 311 -1.58 23.44 29.67
N VAL A 312 -1.48 22.16 29.30
CA VAL A 312 -1.42 21.02 30.25
C VAL A 312 0.01 20.50 30.49
N GLY A 313 0.96 20.88 29.62
CA GLY A 313 2.35 20.40 29.68
C GLY A 313 3.12 20.76 30.96
N LYS A 314 4.04 19.86 31.38
CA LYS A 314 4.97 20.09 32.51
C LYS A 314 6.04 21.13 32.14
N GLU A 315 6.68 21.73 33.13
CA GLU A 315 7.80 22.65 32.92
C GLU A 315 8.89 21.99 32.04
N GLY A 316 9.40 22.72 31.05
CA GLY A 316 10.31 22.20 30.02
C GLY A 316 9.63 21.54 28.81
N THR A 317 8.36 21.14 28.92
CA THR A 317 7.54 20.58 27.81
C THR A 317 6.35 21.44 27.43
N ARG A 318 6.14 22.56 28.12
CA ARG A 318 5.09 23.52 27.81
C ARG A 318 5.52 24.41 26.64
N MET A 319 4.59 24.59 25.70
CA MET A 319 4.75 25.51 24.58
C MET A 319 5.02 26.93 25.07
N LYS A 320 6.09 27.54 24.55
CA LYS A 320 6.48 28.92 24.83
C LYS A 320 5.98 29.87 23.74
N VAL A 321 6.06 31.17 24.00
CA VAL A 321 5.72 32.21 23.02
C VAL A 321 6.50 32.05 21.71
N ALA A 322 7.77 31.63 21.79
CA ALA A 322 8.59 31.36 20.61
C ALA A 322 8.01 30.21 19.75
N ASP A 323 7.55 29.13 20.39
CA ASP A 323 6.95 27.98 19.69
C ASP A 323 5.62 28.35 19.03
N VAL A 324 4.80 29.16 19.70
CA VAL A 324 3.55 29.68 19.12
C VAL A 324 3.82 30.56 17.90
N LYS A 325 4.85 31.43 17.96
CA LYS A 325 5.26 32.24 16.81
C LYS A 325 5.72 31.36 15.64
N ALA A 326 6.50 30.32 15.92
CA ALA A 326 6.93 29.35 14.90
C ALA A 326 5.76 28.57 14.29
N LEU A 327 4.73 28.23 15.08
CA LEU A 327 3.50 27.60 14.57
C LEU A 327 2.75 28.55 13.62
N VAL A 328 2.63 29.83 13.97
CA VAL A 328 1.98 30.83 13.10
C VAL A 328 2.76 31.02 11.80
N GLU A 329 4.08 31.09 11.86
CA GLU A 329 4.94 31.15 10.69
C GLU A 329 4.72 29.91 9.81
N THR A 330 4.88 28.70 10.38
CA THR A 330 4.65 27.42 9.69
C THR A 330 3.26 27.35 9.05
N GLN A 331 2.21 27.81 9.74
CA GLN A 331 0.86 27.85 9.21
C GLN A 331 0.79 28.74 7.95
N ASN A 332 1.39 29.92 7.99
CA ASN A 332 1.44 30.83 6.85
C ASN A 332 2.25 30.26 5.68
N GLU A 333 3.31 29.50 5.96
CA GLU A 333 4.05 28.79 4.92
C GLU A 333 3.21 27.69 4.28
N LEU A 334 2.53 26.87 5.08
CA LEU A 334 1.66 25.79 4.60
C LEU A 334 0.48 26.34 3.79
N ARG A 335 -0.06 27.51 4.15
CA ARG A 335 -1.11 28.21 3.38
C ARG A 335 -0.71 28.54 1.95
N ARG A 336 0.60 28.60 1.63
CA ARG A 336 1.08 28.80 0.24
C ARG A 336 0.75 27.61 -0.67
N SER A 337 0.60 26.41 -0.11
CA SER A 337 0.31 25.19 -0.87
C SER A 337 -1.00 24.49 -0.47
N ILE A 338 -1.53 24.79 0.71
CA ILE A 338 -2.77 24.22 1.26
C ILE A 338 -3.71 25.38 1.60
N PRO A 339 -4.71 25.68 0.74
CA PRO A 339 -5.68 26.73 1.00
C PRO A 339 -6.35 26.56 2.37
N ASP A 340 -6.57 27.67 3.07
CA ASP A 340 -7.27 27.73 4.36
C ASP A 340 -6.65 26.90 5.50
N PHE A 341 -5.42 26.40 5.34
CA PHE A 341 -4.76 25.60 6.36
C PHE A 341 -4.65 26.36 7.69
N THR A 342 -5.12 25.73 8.76
CA THR A 342 -5.03 26.27 10.12
C THR A 342 -4.79 25.13 11.10
N PHE A 343 -3.90 25.32 12.07
CA PHE A 343 -3.76 24.38 13.18
C PHE A 343 -4.98 24.46 14.09
N ASN A 344 -5.56 23.32 14.43
CA ASN A 344 -6.66 23.24 15.37
C ASN A 344 -6.09 22.96 16.76
N LEU A 345 -6.39 23.81 17.74
CA LEU A 345 -5.79 23.72 19.08
C LEU A 345 -6.81 23.15 20.07
N GLY A 346 -6.50 21.97 20.61
CA GLY A 346 -7.22 21.34 21.70
C GLY A 346 -6.68 21.81 23.06
N PHE A 347 -7.54 22.36 23.90
CA PHE A 347 -7.17 22.85 25.23
C PHE A 347 -8.09 22.30 26.32
N SER A 348 -7.56 22.18 27.54
CA SER A 348 -8.34 21.75 28.70
C SER A 348 -9.02 22.93 29.39
N GLY A 349 -10.34 22.88 29.50
CA GLY A 349 -11.16 23.95 30.10
C GLY A 349 -10.82 24.28 31.56
N LYS A 350 -10.16 23.39 32.30
CA LYS A 350 -9.74 23.61 33.70
C LYS A 350 -8.87 24.87 33.87
N PHE A 351 -8.11 25.25 32.85
CA PHE A 351 -7.14 26.35 32.92
C PHE A 351 -7.68 27.68 32.37
N PHE A 352 -8.98 27.77 32.04
CA PHE A 352 -9.44 28.76 31.06
C PHE A 352 -10.62 29.66 31.45
N HIS A 353 -11.15 29.57 32.66
CA HIS A 353 -12.25 30.45 33.09
C HIS A 353 -11.90 31.96 33.05
N ASP A 354 -10.63 32.31 32.93
CA ASP A 354 -10.16 33.71 33.11
C ASP A 354 -9.86 34.48 31.80
N HIS A 355 -9.88 33.85 30.62
CA HIS A 355 -9.26 34.43 29.41
C HIS A 355 -10.17 34.58 28.17
N SER A 356 -11.49 34.40 28.30
CA SER A 356 -12.49 34.71 27.24
C SER A 356 -12.21 34.13 25.84
N ILE A 357 -11.58 32.96 25.72
CA ILE A 357 -11.43 32.27 24.42
C ILE A 357 -12.78 31.66 24.01
N PRO A 358 -13.24 31.87 22.75
CA PRO A 358 -14.43 31.21 22.24
C PRO A 358 -14.29 29.68 22.25
N THR A 359 -15.16 29.00 22.99
CA THR A 359 -15.20 27.52 23.10
C THR A 359 -16.29 26.88 22.23
N HIS A 360 -17.07 27.68 21.50
CA HIS A 360 -18.27 27.25 20.77
C HIS A 360 -17.98 26.66 19.37
N LEU A 361 -17.12 25.65 19.28
CA LEU A 361 -16.76 25.05 18.00
C LEU A 361 -17.58 23.80 17.65
N GLY A 362 -18.42 23.31 18.58
CA GLY A 362 -19.22 22.08 18.36
C GLY A 362 -18.36 20.84 18.06
N TYR A 363 -17.05 20.93 18.32
CA TYR A 363 -16.04 19.88 18.17
C TYR A 363 -15.29 19.73 19.49
N ALA A 364 -15.14 18.50 19.95
CA ALA A 364 -14.31 18.16 21.09
C ALA A 364 -13.71 16.77 20.88
N VAL A 365 -12.59 16.50 21.55
CA VAL A 365 -11.97 15.19 21.61
C VAL A 365 -11.93 14.77 23.08
N ALA A 366 -12.39 13.55 23.38
CA ALA A 366 -12.27 13.04 24.74
C ALA A 366 -10.80 12.83 25.09
N PRO A 367 -10.35 13.07 26.33
CA PRO A 367 -9.02 12.71 26.76
C PRO A 367 -8.69 11.25 26.41
N HIS A 368 -7.57 11.03 25.71
CA HIS A 368 -7.16 9.71 25.19
C HIS A 368 -8.22 9.01 24.33
N HIS A 369 -9.15 9.75 23.70
CA HIS A 369 -10.33 9.23 23.00
C HIS A 369 -11.25 8.33 23.85
N SER A 370 -11.10 8.36 25.18
CA SER A 370 -11.79 7.45 26.10
C SER A 370 -13.29 7.68 26.08
N GLY A 371 -14.06 6.60 26.00
CA GLY A 371 -15.53 6.66 26.00
C GLY A 371 -16.15 7.16 24.69
N VAL A 372 -15.34 7.56 23.69
CA VAL A 372 -15.82 7.79 22.32
C VAL A 372 -16.19 6.45 21.70
N TYR A 373 -15.29 5.45 21.84
CA TYR A 373 -15.54 4.05 21.52
C TYR A 373 -14.69 3.14 22.41
N PRO A 374 -15.19 2.04 23.01
CA PRO A 374 -16.60 1.72 23.19
C PRO A 374 -17.37 2.90 23.76
N VAL A 375 -18.60 3.08 23.29
CA VAL A 375 -19.39 4.28 23.57
C VAL A 375 -19.77 4.34 25.05
N HIS A 376 -19.42 5.44 25.72
CA HIS A 376 -19.91 5.78 27.03
C HIS A 376 -21.08 6.76 26.92
N ILE A 377 -22.30 6.30 27.14
CA ILE A 377 -23.54 7.05 26.84
C ILE A 377 -23.58 8.41 27.57
N GLN A 378 -23.16 8.45 28.83
CA GLN A 378 -23.18 9.66 29.65
C GLN A 378 -22.26 10.75 29.09
N LEU A 379 -21.17 10.36 28.40
CA LEU A 379 -20.27 11.30 27.75
C LEU A 379 -20.99 12.04 26.62
N TYR A 380 -21.66 11.30 25.73
CA TYR A 380 -22.39 11.89 24.60
C TYR A 380 -23.56 12.76 25.06
N GLU A 381 -24.26 12.37 26.13
CA GLU A 381 -25.31 13.21 26.73
C GLU A 381 -24.75 14.50 27.32
N ALA A 382 -23.65 14.44 28.06
CA ALA A 382 -23.00 15.63 28.61
C ALA A 382 -22.48 16.55 27.49
N TRP A 383 -21.82 15.99 26.49
CA TRP A 383 -21.33 16.70 25.31
C TRP A 383 -22.42 17.46 24.56
N LYS A 384 -23.58 16.82 24.37
CA LYS A 384 -24.71 17.45 23.70
C LYS A 384 -25.37 18.54 24.56
N ARG A 385 -25.58 18.27 25.86
CA ARG A 385 -26.32 19.17 26.76
C ARG A 385 -25.49 20.38 27.24
N VAL A 386 -24.21 20.16 27.53
CA VAL A 386 -23.35 21.17 28.18
C VAL A 386 -22.59 22.02 27.16
N TRP A 387 -22.07 21.39 26.11
CA TRP A 387 -21.15 22.03 25.17
C TRP A 387 -21.67 22.07 23.72
N ASP A 388 -22.88 21.58 23.46
CA ASP A 388 -23.47 21.49 22.10
C ASP A 388 -22.51 20.85 21.08
N ILE A 389 -21.83 19.77 21.48
CA ILE A 389 -20.90 19.05 20.61
C ILE A 389 -21.69 18.30 19.53
N ARG A 390 -21.29 18.53 18.27
CA ARG A 390 -21.86 17.90 17.07
C ARG A 390 -20.89 16.96 16.37
N VAL A 391 -19.59 17.13 16.60
CA VAL A 391 -18.52 16.35 15.96
C VAL A 391 -17.45 15.99 17.00
N THR A 392 -16.88 14.80 16.89
CA THR A 392 -15.71 14.33 17.66
C THR A 392 -14.86 13.43 16.78
N SER A 393 -13.67 13.04 17.25
CA SER A 393 -12.80 12.08 16.58
C SER A 393 -12.52 10.83 17.44
N THR A 394 -12.19 9.71 16.77
CA THR A 394 -11.78 8.44 17.37
C THR A 394 -10.58 7.85 16.64
N GLU A 395 -9.71 7.14 17.35
CA GLU A 395 -8.60 6.41 16.75
C GLU A 395 -8.93 4.96 16.38
N GLU A 396 -10.04 4.44 16.90
CA GLU A 396 -10.16 3.00 17.15
C GLU A 396 -11.49 2.36 16.77
N TYR A 397 -12.42 3.05 16.12
CA TYR A 397 -13.66 2.40 15.69
C TYR A 397 -13.47 1.58 14.40
N PRO A 398 -13.83 0.27 14.35
CA PRO A 398 -14.32 -0.56 15.46
C PRO A 398 -13.18 -1.23 16.27
N HIS A 399 -11.94 -1.24 15.76
CA HIS A 399 -10.77 -1.61 16.53
C HIS A 399 -9.57 -0.68 16.24
N LEU A 400 -8.73 -0.45 17.24
CA LEU A 400 -7.43 0.23 17.07
C LEU A 400 -6.52 -0.57 16.14
N LYS A 401 -6.57 -1.91 16.22
CA LYS A 401 -5.86 -2.83 15.33
C LYS A 401 -6.81 -3.92 14.83
N PRO A 402 -6.71 -4.32 13.54
CA PRO A 402 -5.82 -3.76 12.53
C PRO A 402 -6.31 -2.36 12.08
N ALA A 403 -5.45 -1.55 11.47
CA ALA A 403 -5.83 -0.19 11.02
C ALA A 403 -6.85 -0.18 9.86
N ARG A 404 -7.09 -1.34 9.23
CA ARG A 404 -8.14 -1.56 8.23
C ARG A 404 -9.52 -1.65 8.89
N PHE A 405 -10.58 -1.36 8.14
CA PHE A 405 -11.98 -1.27 8.60
C PHE A 405 -12.33 -0.08 9.50
N ARG A 406 -11.40 0.85 9.76
CA ARG A 406 -11.75 2.01 10.57
C ARG A 406 -12.82 2.85 9.88
N ARG A 407 -13.87 3.20 10.61
CA ARG A 407 -15.02 3.94 10.07
C ARG A 407 -15.46 5.04 11.04
N GLY A 408 -15.99 6.11 10.47
CA GLY A 408 -16.77 7.04 11.26
C GLY A 408 -18.13 6.44 11.60
N PHE A 409 -18.75 6.90 12.66
CA PHE A 409 -20.10 6.52 13.03
C PHE A 409 -20.86 7.71 13.60
N ILE A 410 -22.18 7.57 13.75
CA ILE A 410 -23.03 8.59 14.36
C ILE A 410 -23.67 7.97 15.60
N HIS A 411 -23.53 8.64 16.74
CA HIS A 411 -24.19 8.23 17.99
C HIS A 411 -24.87 9.42 18.64
N ARG A 412 -26.17 9.31 18.94
CA ARG A 412 -27.01 10.37 19.55
C ARG A 412 -26.98 11.72 18.81
N GLY A 413 -26.71 11.70 17.51
CA GLY A 413 -26.59 12.89 16.65
C GLY A 413 -25.21 13.53 16.63
N ILE A 414 -24.23 12.99 17.36
CA ILE A 414 -22.82 13.40 17.29
C ILE A 414 -22.12 12.56 16.22
N ARG A 415 -21.44 13.21 15.27
CA ARG A 415 -20.66 12.58 14.22
C ARG A 415 -19.25 12.29 14.72
N VAL A 416 -18.81 11.04 14.60
CA VAL A 416 -17.49 10.59 15.01
C VAL A 416 -16.65 10.31 13.77
N SER A 417 -15.57 11.06 13.58
CA SER A 417 -14.62 10.88 12.47
C SER A 417 -13.43 10.03 12.91
N VAL A 418 -12.84 9.27 11.97
CA VAL A 418 -11.60 8.52 12.23
C VAL A 418 -10.41 9.47 12.15
N CYS A 419 -9.58 9.49 13.18
CA CYS A 419 -8.27 10.12 13.19
C CYS A 419 -7.18 9.06 13.02
N VAL A 420 -6.12 9.39 12.28
CA VAL A 420 -4.92 8.55 12.17
C VAL A 420 -3.85 9.13 13.07
N THR A 421 -3.53 8.44 14.15
CA THR A 421 -2.40 8.82 14.99
C THR A 421 -1.08 8.38 14.34
N LYS A 422 -0.27 9.36 13.97
CA LYS A 422 1.17 9.19 13.92
C LYS A 422 1.71 9.76 15.22
N ALA A 423 2.11 8.88 16.15
CA ALA A 423 3.03 9.26 17.19
C ALA A 423 4.36 9.62 16.50
N VAL A 424 4.52 10.89 16.13
CA VAL A 424 5.87 11.43 16.06
C VAL A 424 6.34 11.35 17.50
N LEU A 425 7.20 10.38 17.81
CA LEU A 425 7.98 10.32 19.04
C LEU A 425 8.94 11.52 19.06
N SER A 426 8.40 12.72 19.04
CA SER A 426 9.02 13.90 19.60
C SER A 426 8.33 14.10 20.96
N ARG A 427 9.09 14.62 21.92
CA ARG A 427 8.70 14.94 23.30
C ARG A 427 7.45 15.83 23.47
N TRP A 428 6.69 16.11 22.40
CA TRP A 428 5.78 17.25 22.29
C TRP A 428 4.35 16.93 21.85
N GLY A 429 3.96 15.64 21.74
CA GLY A 429 2.54 15.27 21.62
C GLY A 429 1.78 15.96 20.47
N ILE A 430 2.38 16.06 19.29
CA ILE A 430 1.70 16.62 18.10
C ILE A 430 0.89 15.50 17.43
N PHE A 431 -0.42 15.69 17.32
CA PHE A 431 -1.31 14.79 16.58
C PHE A 431 -1.58 15.36 15.18
N VAL A 432 -1.53 14.50 14.15
CA VAL A 432 -1.78 14.90 12.75
C VAL A 432 -2.99 14.13 12.26
N ALA A 433 -4.15 14.79 12.26
CA ALA A 433 -5.42 14.21 11.83
C ALA A 433 -5.63 14.36 10.31
N ILE A 434 -5.08 13.47 9.48
CA ILE A 434 -5.38 13.51 8.03
C ILE A 434 -6.82 13.04 7.79
N ALA A 435 -7.76 13.97 7.68
CA ALA A 435 -9.17 13.68 7.38
C ALA A 435 -9.36 13.33 5.89
N ASN A 436 -9.68 12.06 5.61
CA ASN A 436 -10.13 11.51 4.32
C ASN A 436 -9.31 11.82 3.04
N ASN A 437 -8.37 10.92 2.73
CA ASN A 437 -8.39 10.08 1.52
C ASN A 437 -7.21 9.12 1.69
N THR A 438 -7.49 7.99 2.34
CA THR A 438 -6.52 7.00 2.81
C THR A 438 -5.86 6.26 1.66
N LEU A 439 -4.87 6.90 1.05
CA LEU A 439 -3.70 6.21 0.51
C LEU A 439 -2.58 6.38 1.53
N TYR A 440 -2.29 5.29 2.25
CA TYR A 440 -1.07 5.14 3.06
C TYR A 440 0.16 5.15 2.14
N GLY A 441 0.47 6.31 1.58
CA GLY A 441 1.39 6.45 0.45
C GLY A 441 2.30 7.66 0.58
N SER A 442 1.79 8.85 0.88
CA SER A 442 2.70 9.97 1.09
C SER A 442 3.50 9.74 2.37
N LYS A 443 4.83 9.61 2.25
CA LYS A 443 5.72 10.32 3.19
C LYS A 443 5.23 11.77 3.15
N LEU A 444 4.24 12.08 3.99
CA LEU A 444 4.00 13.44 4.41
C LEU A 444 5.22 13.75 5.27
N SER A 445 6.31 14.10 4.59
CA SER A 445 7.38 14.85 5.19
C SER A 445 6.74 16.18 5.53
N ILE A 446 5.99 16.22 6.62
CA ILE A 446 5.89 17.44 7.40
C ILE A 446 7.35 17.65 7.81
N PHE A 447 8.07 18.41 7.00
CA PHE A 447 9.20 19.16 7.50
C PHE A 447 8.57 20.04 8.59
N LEU A 448 8.51 19.51 9.82
CA LEU A 448 8.64 20.36 10.98
C LEU A 448 9.99 21.03 10.73
N LEU A 449 9.93 22.25 10.22
CA LEU A 449 11.01 23.20 10.25
C LEU A 449 11.33 23.43 11.73
N CYS A 450 12.03 22.49 12.33
CA CYS A 450 13.00 22.75 13.37
C CYS A 450 14.37 22.73 12.68
N GLN A 451 14.62 23.74 11.85
CA GLN A 451 15.98 24.28 11.70
C GLN A 451 16.00 25.54 12.59
N LYS A 452 16.96 25.77 13.48
CA LYS A 452 18.32 25.21 13.62
C LYS A 452 18.78 25.39 15.08
N SER A 453 19.55 24.39 15.55
CA SER A 453 20.69 24.42 16.49
C SER A 453 20.99 25.70 17.28
N LEU A 454 21.25 25.54 18.59
CA LEU A 454 22.50 25.96 19.24
C LEU A 454 22.62 25.35 20.64
N GLY A 455 23.76 24.70 20.91
CA GLY A 455 24.41 24.80 22.23
C GLY A 455 24.27 23.63 23.21
N TYR A 456 25.30 22.77 23.16
CA TYR A 456 25.86 21.87 24.18
C TYR A 456 25.13 20.56 24.51
#